data_AF-A0A370SM76-F1
#
_entry.id   AF-A0A370SM76-F1
#
_cell.length_a   1.000
_cell.length_b   1.000
_cell.length_c   1.000
_cell.angle_alpha   90.00
_cell.angle_beta   90.00
_cell.angle_gamma   90.00
#
_symmetry.space_group_name_H-M   'P 1'
#
loop_
_entity.id
_entity.type
_entity.pdbx_description
1 polymer ?
#
loop_
_entity_poly.entity_id
_entity_poly.type
_entity_poly.pdbx_seq_one_letter_code
_entity_poly.pdbx_strand_id
1 'polypeptide(L)'
;MSDTWNEGYFTDEGYTYSYSREINPVFQRYCLLLRGFASLESSESYHCELGFGQGVSINIHAAANPGSYVGTDFTPSQAAFASTLASDWNSDARLYDDSFAQLLARNDLPQFDSISLHGIWTWVSRDNQQLIVEFARRHLKPGGMLYVSYNCFPGWSPAAPLRNLFSLHDRFTKSASAGPDQRIDAALQFSEALLAANPNYASSVPNLDAKLQSIKGQNRQYIAHEYFNRSWDCMYFTDVVDAMAPAKLDYVTTAVPLDSVDPLNLRPEGMDFLEGIEHPIMREQARDYFVNQSFRRDLYVRGATRLSTAEQRQALFNTRFILLQAPESVPVHVRGPAGEASLQTEIYGPVLEALTANNYAPKTLRQLSAAASSLASDDVLQALNVLIGMNAVAPCQSEAAEKGVQARCNDLNLELCKRSLLNDKIQVLASPVTGGGITVSRFEQLFLIAIKHGQEHPAEWAQLAWAILGEQGEVLVRDGAPLASAEENIAELTLSAQVFASNKLVILRALNIV
;
A
#
# COMPACT_ATOMS: atom_id res chain seq x y z
N MET A 1 19.82 24.16 21.45
CA MET A 1 19.39 22.96 20.72
C MET A 1 19.12 23.43 19.30
N SER A 2 19.76 22.84 18.30
CA SER A 2 19.60 23.26 16.90
C SER A 2 18.20 22.86 16.44
N ASP A 3 17.31 23.83 16.26
CA ASP A 3 15.98 23.66 15.65
C ASP A 3 16.15 23.42 14.15
N THR A 4 16.60 22.23 13.78
CA THR A 4 16.63 21.80 12.38
C THR A 4 15.20 21.52 11.95
N TRP A 5 14.71 22.19 10.91
CA TRP A 5 13.32 22.13 10.44
C TRP A 5 12.80 20.71 10.15
N ASN A 6 13.71 19.77 9.87
CA ASN A 6 13.36 18.39 9.56
C ASN A 6 13.20 17.48 10.78
N GLU A 7 13.32 18.00 11.99
CA GLU A 7 13.16 17.26 13.26
C GLU A 7 14.02 15.98 13.39
N GLY A 8 15.07 15.84 12.58
CA GLY A 8 15.92 14.64 12.52
C GLY A 8 15.41 13.52 11.60
N TYR A 9 14.39 13.80 10.79
CA TYR A 9 13.98 12.97 9.65
C TYR A 9 14.89 13.23 8.45
N PHE A 10 15.13 12.19 7.65
CA PHE A 10 15.99 12.29 6.47
C PHE A 10 15.19 12.83 5.26
N THR A 11 15.56 14.02 4.76
CA THR A 11 14.76 14.79 3.78
C THR A 11 15.40 14.93 2.39
N ASP A 12 16.48 14.20 2.08
CA ASP A 12 17.12 14.32 0.76
C ASP A 12 16.19 13.87 -0.38
N GLU A 13 16.32 14.55 -1.51
CA GLU A 13 15.51 14.41 -2.72
C GLU A 13 15.52 12.96 -3.23
N GLY A 14 14.38 12.28 -3.16
CA GLY A 14 14.26 10.91 -3.68
C GLY A 14 13.26 9.99 -3.00
N TYR A 15 12.41 10.47 -2.07
CA TYR A 15 11.36 9.63 -1.49
C TYR A 15 10.49 9.00 -2.59
N THR A 16 10.19 7.71 -2.44
CA THR A 16 9.59 6.88 -3.49
C THR A 16 8.23 7.41 -3.93
N TYR A 17 7.96 7.38 -5.23
CA TYR A 17 6.63 7.62 -5.81
C TYR A 17 5.73 6.39 -5.61
N SER A 18 5.54 6.00 -4.35
CA SER A 18 4.84 4.77 -3.97
C SER A 18 3.34 4.98 -3.85
N TYR A 19 2.60 3.92 -4.16
CA TYR A 19 1.16 3.82 -3.96
C TYR A 19 0.88 2.76 -2.89
N SER A 20 0.03 3.10 -1.92
CA SER A 20 -0.37 2.21 -0.83
C SER A 20 -1.87 1.92 -0.90
N ARG A 21 -2.22 0.72 -1.38
CA ARG A 21 -3.63 0.29 -1.51
C ARG A 21 -4.38 0.23 -0.19
N GLU A 22 -3.68 0.02 0.94
CA GLU A 22 -4.29 -0.11 2.26
C GLU A 22 -4.86 1.21 2.80
N ILE A 23 -4.50 2.34 2.16
CA ILE A 23 -5.07 3.66 2.43
C ILE A 23 -6.40 3.87 1.69
N ASN A 24 -6.69 3.06 0.65
CA ASN A 24 -7.92 3.18 -0.14
C ASN A 24 -9.17 2.99 0.76
N PRO A 25 -10.07 4.00 0.86
CA PRO A 25 -11.27 3.90 1.67
C PRO A 25 -12.13 2.67 1.35
N VAL A 26 -12.22 2.25 0.08
CA VAL A 26 -12.98 1.05 -0.33
C VAL A 26 -12.39 -0.22 0.28
N PHE A 27 -11.06 -0.34 0.23
CA PHE A 27 -10.33 -1.49 0.77
C PHE A 27 -10.45 -1.54 2.29
N GLN A 28 -10.34 -0.40 2.97
CA GLN A 28 -10.49 -0.31 4.41
C GLN A 28 -11.91 -0.68 4.86
N ARG A 29 -12.95 -0.17 4.18
CA ARG A 29 -14.36 -0.54 4.44
C ARG A 29 -14.58 -2.04 4.25
N TYR A 30 -13.96 -2.63 3.23
CA TYR A 30 -14.01 -4.07 3.02
C TYR A 30 -13.40 -4.86 4.20
N CYS A 31 -12.23 -4.46 4.70
CA CYS A 31 -11.60 -5.09 5.87
C CYS A 31 -12.48 -4.99 7.12
N LEU A 32 -13.11 -3.83 7.37
CA LEU A 32 -14.07 -3.68 8.48
C LEU A 32 -15.28 -4.62 8.32
N LEU A 33 -15.88 -4.66 7.12
CA LEU A 33 -17.03 -5.49 6.81
C LEU A 33 -16.70 -6.99 6.97
N LEU A 34 -15.51 -7.41 6.56
CA LEU A 34 -15.04 -8.79 6.70
C LEU A 34 -15.00 -9.22 8.18
N ARG A 35 -14.75 -8.29 9.11
CA ARG A 35 -14.79 -8.56 10.56
C ARG A 35 -16.09 -8.18 11.25
N GLY A 36 -17.11 -7.79 10.49
CA GLY A 36 -18.46 -7.51 11.01
C GLY A 36 -18.58 -6.16 11.70
N PHE A 37 -17.79 -5.17 11.27
CA PHE A 37 -17.89 -3.79 11.75
C PHE A 37 -18.55 -2.89 10.72
N ALA A 38 -19.37 -1.97 11.22
CA ALA A 38 -19.95 -0.92 10.40
C ALA A 38 -18.87 0.09 9.99
N SER A 39 -19.11 0.79 8.87
CA SER A 39 -18.26 1.89 8.40
C SER A 39 -19.12 3.08 7.98
N LEU A 40 -18.56 4.29 8.05
CA LEU A 40 -19.20 5.47 7.47
C LEU A 40 -19.09 5.43 5.95
N GLU A 41 -20.21 5.64 5.27
CA GLU A 41 -20.26 5.82 3.83
C GLU A 41 -21.11 7.05 3.50
N SER A 42 -20.51 8.00 2.79
CA SER A 42 -21.14 9.25 2.36
C SER A 42 -20.47 9.72 1.07
N SER A 43 -21.23 10.34 0.17
CA SER A 43 -20.66 11.01 -1.01
C SER A 43 -19.95 12.33 -0.65
N GLU A 44 -20.26 12.88 0.52
CA GLU A 44 -19.70 14.13 1.07
C GLU A 44 -18.66 13.81 2.16
N SER A 45 -17.89 12.73 2.00
CA SER A 45 -16.88 12.32 2.97
C SER A 45 -15.65 13.22 2.91
N TYR A 46 -14.97 13.35 4.04
CA TYR A 46 -13.66 13.97 4.13
C TYR A 46 -12.63 12.94 4.55
N HIS A 47 -11.54 12.86 3.79
CA HIS A 47 -10.44 11.93 4.03
C HIS A 47 -9.14 12.70 4.30
N CYS A 48 -8.37 12.25 5.29
CA CYS A 48 -7.08 12.83 5.62
C CYS A 48 -5.93 11.84 5.45
N GLU A 49 -4.84 12.25 4.81
CA GLU A 49 -3.57 11.51 4.77
C GLU A 49 -2.47 12.30 5.49
N LEU A 50 -1.89 11.71 6.53
CA LEU A 50 -0.82 12.28 7.32
C LEU A 50 0.52 11.67 6.89
N GLY A 51 1.45 12.50 6.42
CA GLY A 51 2.72 12.07 5.84
C GLY A 51 2.55 11.41 4.47
N PHE A 52 1.98 12.14 3.51
CA PHE A 52 1.61 11.60 2.20
C PHE A 52 2.81 11.36 1.26
N GLY A 53 4.03 11.71 1.65
CA GLY A 53 5.22 11.55 0.80
C GLY A 53 5.12 12.37 -0.48
N GLN A 54 5.42 11.76 -1.63
CA GLN A 54 5.20 12.38 -2.96
C GLN A 54 3.70 12.57 -3.32
N GLY A 55 2.76 12.16 -2.48
CA GLY A 55 1.34 12.40 -2.68
C GLY A 55 0.70 11.60 -3.82
N VAL A 56 1.31 10.49 -4.23
CA VAL A 56 0.76 9.59 -5.26
C VAL A 56 -0.53 8.93 -4.77
N SER A 57 -0.52 8.36 -3.56
CA SER A 57 -1.70 7.73 -2.95
C SER A 57 -2.87 8.71 -2.78
N ILE A 58 -2.65 9.87 -2.15
CA ILE A 58 -3.71 10.86 -1.95
C ILE A 58 -4.31 11.38 -3.26
N ASN A 59 -3.50 11.62 -4.30
CA ASN A 59 -4.01 12.04 -5.61
C ASN A 59 -4.84 10.94 -6.28
N ILE A 60 -4.38 9.69 -6.25
CA ILE A 60 -5.14 8.55 -6.79
C ILE A 60 -6.47 8.39 -6.06
N HIS A 61 -6.47 8.43 -4.72
CA HIS A 61 -7.68 8.28 -3.94
C HIS A 61 -8.65 9.46 -4.14
N ALA A 62 -8.14 10.69 -4.26
CA ALA A 62 -8.94 11.89 -4.55
C ALA A 62 -9.62 11.84 -5.91
N ALA A 63 -8.94 11.29 -6.93
CA ALA A 63 -9.56 11.08 -8.23
C ALA A 63 -10.57 9.92 -8.19
N ALA A 64 -10.25 8.84 -7.46
CA ALA A 64 -10.97 7.58 -7.54
C ALA A 64 -12.12 7.39 -6.56
N ASN A 65 -12.27 8.21 -5.52
CA ASN A 65 -13.37 8.08 -4.54
C ASN A 65 -14.16 9.38 -4.40
N PRO A 66 -15.48 9.32 -4.18
CA PRO A 66 -16.27 10.48 -3.78
C PRO A 66 -15.70 11.16 -2.52
N GLY A 67 -16.04 12.44 -2.35
CA GLY A 67 -15.61 13.24 -1.21
C GLY A 67 -14.38 14.09 -1.49
N SER A 68 -13.91 14.75 -0.42
CA SER A 68 -12.81 15.71 -0.44
C SER A 68 -11.62 15.22 0.38
N TYR A 69 -10.43 15.62 -0.06
CA TYR A 69 -9.17 15.14 0.49
C TYR A 69 -8.35 16.27 1.10
N VAL A 70 -7.75 15.99 2.25
CA VAL A 70 -6.82 16.88 2.94
C VAL A 70 -5.56 16.09 3.29
N GLY A 71 -4.38 16.66 3.15
CA GLY A 71 -3.17 15.98 3.57
C GLY A 71 -2.08 16.93 4.00
N THR A 72 -1.13 16.41 4.76
CA THR A 72 0.10 17.14 5.09
C THR A 72 1.32 16.26 4.94
N ASP A 73 2.42 16.83 4.45
CA ASP A 73 3.76 16.26 4.54
C ASP A 73 4.75 17.40 4.79
N PHE A 74 5.46 17.37 5.91
CA PHE A 74 6.32 18.48 6.32
C PHE A 74 7.51 18.72 5.38
N THR A 75 7.75 17.84 4.39
CA THR A 75 8.82 18.00 3.39
C THR A 75 8.36 18.92 2.25
N PRO A 76 8.89 20.15 2.10
CA PRO A 76 8.35 21.12 1.15
C PRO A 76 8.41 20.68 -0.32
N SER A 77 9.46 19.96 -0.72
CA SER A 77 9.60 19.46 -2.10
C SER A 77 8.55 18.40 -2.44
N GLN A 78 8.17 17.58 -1.46
CA GLN A 78 7.16 16.55 -1.62
C GLN A 78 5.75 17.15 -1.67
N ALA A 79 5.45 18.09 -0.76
CA ALA A 79 4.20 18.84 -0.78
C ALA A 79 4.03 19.66 -2.07
N ALA A 80 5.11 20.28 -2.57
CA ALA A 80 5.11 20.99 -3.84
C ALA A 80 4.83 20.07 -5.03
N PHE A 81 5.47 18.88 -5.07
CA PHE A 81 5.19 17.90 -6.11
C PHE A 81 3.73 17.40 -6.06
N ALA A 82 3.25 17.04 -4.87
CA ALA A 82 1.89 16.54 -4.67
C ALA A 82 0.83 17.58 -5.06
N SER A 83 1.05 18.85 -4.71
CA SER A 83 0.17 19.98 -5.05
C SER A 83 0.20 20.31 -6.54
N THR A 84 1.38 20.20 -7.17
CA THR A 84 1.50 20.35 -8.63
C THR A 84 0.74 19.24 -9.34
N LEU A 85 0.89 17.99 -8.91
CA LEU A 85 0.10 16.88 -9.44
C LEU A 85 -1.40 17.11 -9.26
N ALA A 86 -1.86 17.52 -8.08
CA ALA A 86 -3.26 17.84 -7.83
C ALA A 86 -3.77 18.94 -8.79
N SER A 87 -2.96 19.96 -9.05
CA SER A 87 -3.31 21.07 -9.94
C SER A 87 -3.41 20.65 -11.41
N ASP A 88 -2.52 19.76 -11.88
CA ASP A 88 -2.46 19.33 -13.29
C ASP A 88 -3.76 18.66 -13.77
N TRP A 89 -4.51 18.00 -12.87
CA TRP A 89 -5.81 17.39 -13.17
C TRP A 89 -7.00 18.14 -12.55
N ASN A 90 -6.81 19.36 -12.05
CA ASN A 90 -7.85 20.20 -11.42
C ASN A 90 -8.51 19.56 -10.18
N SER A 91 -7.72 18.92 -9.33
CA SER A 91 -8.16 18.42 -8.03
C SER A 91 -8.59 19.55 -7.08
N ASP A 92 -9.52 19.25 -6.19
CA ASP A 92 -9.88 20.08 -5.03
C ASP A 92 -9.13 19.67 -3.74
N ALA A 93 -8.20 18.72 -3.83
CA ALA A 93 -7.42 18.25 -2.69
C ALA A 93 -6.62 19.40 -2.04
N ARG A 94 -6.72 19.51 -0.71
CA ARG A 94 -5.98 20.51 0.08
C ARG A 94 -4.73 19.86 0.67
N LEU A 95 -3.59 20.12 0.05
CA LEU A 95 -2.31 19.54 0.42
C LEU A 95 -1.38 20.60 1.02
N TYR A 96 -0.83 20.32 2.19
CA TYR A 96 -0.01 21.26 2.97
C TYR A 96 1.41 20.71 3.21
N ASP A 97 2.34 21.62 3.49
CA ASP A 97 3.66 21.31 4.05
C ASP A 97 3.74 21.53 5.58
N ASP A 98 2.57 21.56 6.24
CA ASP A 98 2.46 21.75 7.68
C ASP A 98 3.08 20.56 8.45
N SER A 99 3.80 20.83 9.54
CA SER A 99 4.08 19.82 10.57
C SER A 99 2.79 19.36 11.26
N PHE A 100 2.82 18.24 11.99
CA PHE A 100 1.62 17.80 12.73
C PHE A 100 1.14 18.84 13.74
N ALA A 101 2.05 19.60 14.35
CA ALA A 101 1.70 20.69 15.26
C ALA A 101 1.01 21.85 14.52
N GLN A 102 1.51 22.23 13.35
CA GLN A 102 0.92 23.28 12.51
C GLN A 102 -0.46 22.86 12.00
N LEU A 103 -0.59 21.63 11.48
CA LEU A 103 -1.87 21.09 11.00
C LEU A 103 -2.91 21.04 12.13
N LEU A 104 -2.52 20.60 13.33
CA LEU A 104 -3.40 20.58 14.51
C LEU A 104 -3.85 21.98 14.97
N ALA A 105 -3.04 23.01 14.72
CA ALA A 105 -3.35 24.39 15.09
C ALA A 105 -4.29 25.10 14.10
N ARG A 106 -4.61 24.47 12.96
CA ARG A 106 -5.52 25.01 11.95
C ARG A 106 -6.96 25.05 12.44
N ASN A 107 -7.69 26.10 12.04
CA ASN A 107 -9.11 26.29 12.37
C ASN A 107 -10.06 26.08 11.18
N ASP A 108 -9.52 25.80 9.98
CA ASP A 108 -10.26 25.65 8.71
C ASP A 108 -10.43 24.18 8.27
N LEU A 109 -10.00 23.23 9.11
CA LEU A 109 -10.10 21.80 8.83
C LEU A 109 -11.50 21.24 9.15
N PRO A 110 -12.03 20.35 8.31
CA PRO A 110 -13.30 19.68 8.56
C PRO A 110 -13.12 18.59 9.62
N GLN A 111 -14.22 17.90 9.95
CA GLN A 111 -14.12 16.57 10.54
C GLN A 111 -14.01 15.52 9.43
N PHE A 112 -13.21 14.49 9.66
CA PHE A 112 -12.87 13.44 8.71
C PHE A 112 -13.64 12.14 8.99
N ASP A 113 -14.05 11.47 7.92
CA ASP A 113 -14.60 10.12 7.93
C ASP A 113 -13.47 9.08 8.02
N SER A 114 -12.31 9.39 7.44
CA SER A 114 -11.09 8.62 7.67
C SER A 114 -9.84 9.49 7.79
N ILE A 115 -8.91 9.03 8.62
CA ILE A 115 -7.54 9.53 8.71
C ILE A 115 -6.61 8.34 8.46
N SER A 116 -5.58 8.51 7.66
CA SER A 116 -4.63 7.44 7.33
C SER A 116 -3.20 7.95 7.49
N LEU A 117 -2.34 7.14 8.10
CA LEU A 117 -0.90 7.33 8.13
C LEU A 117 -0.19 6.01 7.83
N HIS A 118 0.59 6.00 6.75
CA HIS A 118 1.26 4.80 6.28
C HIS A 118 2.77 4.97 6.35
N GLY A 119 3.45 4.14 7.15
CA GLY A 119 4.89 4.21 7.29
C GLY A 119 5.35 5.48 8.01
N ILE A 120 4.56 5.97 8.97
CA ILE A 120 4.85 7.19 9.74
C ILE A 120 5.04 6.90 11.23
N TRP A 121 4.13 6.13 11.86
CA TRP A 121 4.01 6.02 13.31
C TRP A 121 5.31 5.63 14.04
N THR A 122 6.07 4.68 13.51
CA THR A 122 7.36 4.26 14.08
C THR A 122 8.45 5.33 13.90
N TRP A 123 8.40 6.14 12.84
CA TRP A 123 9.48 7.06 12.45
C TRP A 123 9.37 8.44 13.08
N VAL A 124 8.28 8.71 13.78
CA VAL A 124 8.05 9.99 14.45
C VAL A 124 8.37 9.90 15.95
N SER A 125 8.65 11.05 16.57
CA SER A 125 8.88 11.13 18.02
C SER A 125 7.59 10.83 18.81
N ARG A 126 7.74 10.50 20.10
CA ARG A 126 6.60 10.37 21.03
C ARG A 126 5.74 11.62 21.09
N ASP A 127 6.35 12.81 21.00
CA ASP A 127 5.63 14.08 20.97
C ASP A 127 4.77 14.20 19.70
N ASN A 128 5.32 13.82 18.54
CA ASN A 128 4.55 13.79 17.29
C ASN A 128 3.45 12.72 17.30
N GLN A 129 3.66 11.57 17.94
CA GLN A 129 2.60 10.57 18.14
C GLN A 129 1.45 11.15 18.97
N GLN A 130 1.75 11.90 20.03
CA GLN A 130 0.72 12.58 20.83
C GLN A 130 -0.04 13.62 20.00
N LEU A 131 0.64 14.37 19.13
CA LEU A 131 0.01 15.32 18.22
C LEU A 131 -0.92 14.61 17.21
N ILE A 132 -0.51 13.48 16.65
CA ILE A 132 -1.32 12.66 15.73
C ILE A 132 -2.58 12.15 16.45
N VAL A 133 -2.44 11.61 17.66
CA VAL A 133 -3.57 11.11 18.47
C VAL A 133 -4.52 12.25 18.82
N GLU A 134 -4.00 13.41 19.21
CA GLU A 134 -4.80 14.60 19.51
C GLU A 134 -5.53 15.13 18.27
N PHE A 135 -4.88 15.10 17.10
CA PHE A 135 -5.49 15.43 15.82
C PHE A 135 -6.66 14.49 15.50
N ALA A 136 -6.46 13.18 15.61
CA ALA A 136 -7.53 12.20 15.43
C ALA A 136 -8.68 12.42 16.43
N ARG A 137 -8.37 12.72 17.70
CA ARG A 137 -9.40 12.99 18.73
C ARG A 137 -10.28 14.20 18.38
N ARG A 138 -9.71 15.27 17.81
CA ARG A 138 -10.44 16.50 17.43
C ARG A 138 -11.19 16.36 16.11
N HIS A 139 -10.53 15.79 15.10
CA HIS A 139 -11.00 15.85 13.73
C HIS A 139 -11.66 14.57 13.22
N LEU A 140 -11.44 13.40 13.82
CA LEU A 140 -12.13 12.18 13.37
C LEU A 140 -13.59 12.15 13.85
N LYS A 141 -14.54 11.93 12.94
CA LYS A 141 -15.96 11.79 13.27
C LYS A 141 -16.20 10.57 14.19
N PRO A 142 -17.24 10.56 15.03
CA PRO A 142 -17.78 9.30 15.58
C PRO A 142 -18.14 8.34 14.45
N GLY A 143 -17.73 7.07 14.56
CA GLY A 143 -17.79 6.07 13.49
C GLY A 143 -16.67 6.19 12.45
N GLY A 144 -15.88 7.27 12.48
CA GLY A 144 -14.74 7.47 11.60
C GLY A 144 -13.60 6.51 11.91
N MET A 145 -12.78 6.26 10.89
CA MET A 145 -11.72 5.26 10.93
C MET A 145 -10.33 5.89 10.89
N LEU A 146 -9.41 5.36 11.69
CA LEU A 146 -7.98 5.63 11.62
C LEU A 146 -7.25 4.40 11.09
N TYR A 147 -6.50 4.56 10.00
CA TYR A 147 -5.53 3.57 9.54
C TYR A 147 -4.12 3.96 9.99
N VAL A 148 -3.40 3.02 10.59
CA VAL A 148 -2.00 3.22 11.01
C VAL A 148 -1.17 2.00 10.64
N SER A 149 0.00 2.22 10.03
CA SER A 149 1.00 1.17 9.85
C SER A 149 2.30 1.46 10.58
N TYR A 150 2.92 0.42 11.12
CA TYR A 150 4.07 0.53 12.02
C TYR A 150 4.89 -0.75 12.11
N ASN A 151 6.20 -0.59 12.29
CA ASN A 151 7.09 -1.66 12.72
C ASN A 151 6.77 -2.07 14.15
N CYS A 152 6.81 -3.37 14.44
CA CYS A 152 6.44 -3.90 15.76
C CYS A 152 7.31 -5.06 16.25
N PHE A 153 7.23 -5.30 17.55
CA PHE A 153 7.76 -6.49 18.21
C PHE A 153 6.72 -7.62 18.24
N PRO A 154 7.15 -8.90 18.25
CA PRO A 154 8.53 -9.36 18.44
C PRO A 154 9.38 -9.45 17.16
N GLY A 155 8.81 -9.32 15.97
CA GLY A 155 9.51 -9.58 14.70
C GLY A 155 10.73 -8.70 14.42
N TRP A 156 10.74 -7.47 14.94
CA TRP A 156 11.92 -6.60 14.87
C TRP A 156 13.01 -6.87 15.91
N SER A 157 12.72 -7.62 16.98
CA SER A 157 13.67 -7.84 18.09
C SER A 157 15.04 -8.32 17.63
N PRO A 158 15.16 -9.28 16.67
CA PRO A 158 16.46 -9.76 16.21
C PRO A 158 17.31 -8.69 15.50
N ALA A 159 16.69 -7.69 14.86
CA ALA A 159 17.40 -6.68 14.05
C ALA A 159 17.45 -5.29 14.69
N ALA A 160 16.65 -5.04 15.72
CA ALA A 160 16.64 -3.77 16.43
C ALA A 160 18.02 -3.36 16.97
N PRO A 161 18.86 -4.27 17.54
CA PRO A 161 20.21 -3.92 17.98
C PRO A 161 21.12 -3.51 16.81
N LEU A 162 21.01 -4.17 15.66
CA LEU A 162 21.77 -3.83 14.46
C LEU A 162 21.39 -2.43 13.94
N ARG A 163 20.09 -2.11 13.88
CA ARG A 163 19.64 -0.76 13.54
C ARG A 163 20.16 0.28 14.52
N ASN A 164 20.13 -0.02 15.82
CA ASN A 164 20.67 0.87 16.84
C ASN A 164 22.18 1.13 16.64
N LEU A 165 22.96 0.12 16.24
CA LEU A 165 24.36 0.29 15.87
C LEU A 165 24.55 1.26 14.69
N PHE A 166 23.72 1.18 13.65
CA PHE A 166 23.77 2.13 12.54
C PHE A 166 23.55 3.57 13.00
N SER A 167 22.52 3.78 13.84
CA SER A 167 22.21 5.10 14.39
C SER A 167 23.32 5.63 15.32
N LEU A 168 23.88 4.78 16.18
CA LEU A 168 24.99 5.15 17.06
C LEU A 168 26.26 5.47 16.28
N HIS A 169 26.57 4.69 15.25
CA HIS A 169 27.70 4.95 14.38
C HIS A 169 27.51 6.29 13.67
N ASP A 170 26.38 6.50 12.98
CA ASP A 170 26.08 7.80 12.37
C ASP A 170 26.20 8.92 13.39
N ARG A 171 25.68 8.78 14.62
CA ARG A 171 25.78 9.83 15.66
C ARG A 171 27.20 10.14 16.12
N PHE A 172 28.02 9.13 16.41
CA PHE A 172 29.31 9.32 17.08
C PHE A 172 30.50 9.44 16.14
N THR A 173 30.34 9.07 14.87
CA THR A 173 31.41 9.16 13.86
C THR A 173 31.10 10.20 12.78
N LYS A 174 30.22 11.18 13.06
CA LYS A 174 29.93 12.28 12.11
C LYS A 174 31.20 13.05 11.81
N SER A 175 31.72 12.87 10.60
CA SER A 175 32.62 13.84 10.00
C SER A 175 31.79 14.92 9.32
N ALA A 176 32.07 16.19 9.61
CA ALA A 176 31.41 17.33 8.97
C ALA A 176 31.65 17.37 7.44
N SER A 177 32.62 16.61 6.92
CA SER A 177 32.95 16.52 5.50
C SER A 177 32.33 15.33 4.75
N ALA A 178 31.66 14.39 5.44
CA ALA A 178 31.16 13.17 4.82
C ALA A 178 29.71 13.32 4.33
N GLY A 179 29.50 13.02 3.05
CA GLY A 179 28.16 12.97 2.44
C GLY A 179 27.29 11.84 3.02
N PRO A 180 25.96 11.90 2.88
CA PRO A 180 25.06 10.91 3.49
C PRO A 180 25.35 9.45 3.10
N ASP A 181 25.56 9.16 1.82
CA ASP A 181 25.88 7.83 1.34
C ASP A 181 27.17 7.28 1.96
N GLN A 182 28.18 8.13 2.12
CA GLN A 182 29.44 7.75 2.78
C GLN A 182 29.23 7.41 4.26
N ARG A 183 28.33 8.12 4.95
CA ARG A 183 28.01 7.82 6.35
C ARG A 183 27.25 6.49 6.48
N ILE A 184 26.32 6.22 5.55
CA ILE A 184 25.58 4.96 5.49
C ILE A 184 26.55 3.80 5.23
N ASP A 185 27.38 3.90 4.19
CA ASP A 185 28.36 2.87 3.86
C ASP A 185 29.35 2.63 5.02
N ALA A 186 29.80 3.68 5.71
CA ALA A 186 30.67 3.55 6.87
C ALA A 186 30.00 2.81 8.05
N ALA A 187 28.73 3.10 8.34
CA ALA A 187 27.98 2.41 9.39
C ALA A 187 27.71 0.92 9.05
N LEU A 188 27.45 0.62 7.77
CA LEU A 188 27.32 -0.76 7.28
C LEU A 188 28.65 -1.52 7.41
N GLN A 189 29.76 -0.93 6.98
CA GLN A 189 31.10 -1.51 7.10
C GLN A 189 31.50 -1.73 8.56
N PHE A 190 31.22 -0.76 9.44
CA PHE A 190 31.46 -0.90 10.88
C PHE A 190 30.68 -2.08 11.47
N SER A 191 29.40 -2.21 11.10
CA SER A 191 28.56 -3.29 11.60
C SER A 191 29.00 -4.66 11.06
N GLU A 192 29.45 -4.72 9.80
CA GLU A 192 30.04 -5.92 9.21
C GLU A 192 31.32 -6.34 9.94
N ALA A 193 32.22 -5.38 10.22
CA ALA A 193 33.42 -5.62 11.00
C ALA A 193 33.11 -6.08 12.44
N LEU A 194 32.07 -5.51 13.06
CA LEU A 194 31.60 -5.92 14.37
C LEU A 194 31.09 -7.36 14.35
N LEU A 195 30.29 -7.77 13.37
CA LEU A 195 29.80 -9.15 13.26
C LEU A 195 30.94 -10.13 12.96
N ALA A 196 31.90 -9.75 12.11
CA ALA A 196 33.11 -10.54 11.84
C ALA A 196 33.99 -10.76 13.07
N ALA A 197 33.88 -9.91 14.10
CA ALA A 197 34.54 -10.10 15.39
C ALA A 197 33.85 -11.13 16.31
N ASN A 198 32.82 -11.82 15.82
CA ASN A 198 32.08 -12.89 16.51
C ASN A 198 31.49 -12.51 17.88
N PRO A 199 30.71 -11.41 18.00
CA PRO A 199 30.04 -11.06 19.25
C PRO A 199 28.95 -12.09 19.56
N ASN A 200 28.66 -12.32 20.85
CA ASN A 200 27.58 -13.22 21.28
C ASN A 200 26.21 -12.87 20.63
N TYR A 201 25.99 -11.60 20.30
CA TYR A 201 24.83 -11.16 19.53
C TYR A 201 24.69 -11.89 18.19
N ALA A 202 25.78 -12.04 17.42
CA ALA A 202 25.78 -12.75 16.14
C ALA A 202 25.44 -14.23 16.29
N SER A 203 25.90 -14.87 17.38
CA SER A 203 25.57 -16.28 17.67
C SER A 203 24.13 -16.47 18.19
N SER A 204 23.54 -15.45 18.80
CA SER A 204 22.18 -15.51 19.38
C SER A 204 21.07 -15.24 18.37
N VAL A 205 21.39 -14.61 17.23
CA VAL A 205 20.43 -14.25 16.19
C VAL A 205 20.71 -15.02 14.90
N PRO A 206 19.88 -16.01 14.54
CA PRO A 206 20.04 -16.73 13.28
C PRO A 206 19.98 -15.79 12.07
N ASN A 207 20.82 -16.06 11.07
CA ASN A 207 20.84 -15.37 9.76
C ASN A 207 21.12 -13.85 9.82
N LEU A 208 21.72 -13.35 10.90
CA LEU A 208 22.02 -11.91 11.04
C LEU A 208 22.96 -11.40 9.94
N ASP A 209 23.98 -12.18 9.56
CA ASP A 209 24.91 -11.81 8.48
C ASP A 209 24.20 -11.71 7.14
N ALA A 210 23.35 -12.68 6.80
CA ALA A 210 22.56 -12.66 5.59
C ALA A 210 21.62 -11.44 5.55
N LYS A 211 21.05 -11.06 6.70
CA LYS A 211 20.23 -9.85 6.84
C LYS A 211 21.07 -8.59 6.59
N LEU A 212 22.27 -8.48 7.15
CA LEU A 212 23.15 -7.35 6.88
C LEU A 212 23.54 -7.26 5.40
N GLN A 213 23.88 -8.38 4.75
CA GLN A 213 24.17 -8.39 3.31
C GLN A 213 22.95 -7.98 2.47
N SER A 214 21.75 -8.42 2.87
CA SER A 214 20.51 -7.99 2.23
C SER A 214 20.31 -6.48 2.36
N ILE A 215 20.56 -5.89 3.53
CA ILE A 215 20.49 -4.43 3.74
C ILE A 215 21.53 -3.72 2.85
N LYS A 216 22.77 -4.21 2.78
CA LYS A 216 23.83 -3.62 1.93
C LYS A 216 23.47 -3.60 0.45
N GLY A 217 22.67 -4.56 -0.02
CA GLY A 217 22.21 -4.63 -1.40
C GLY A 217 21.08 -3.65 -1.75
N GLN A 218 20.50 -2.96 -0.76
CA GLN A 218 19.38 -2.03 -0.97
C GLN A 218 19.87 -0.66 -1.45
N ASN A 219 18.95 0.08 -2.05
CA ASN A 219 19.17 1.47 -2.42
C ASN A 219 19.48 2.34 -1.17
N ARG A 220 20.44 3.25 -1.27
CA ARG A 220 20.92 4.05 -0.12
C ARG A 220 19.84 4.95 0.46
N GLN A 221 18.97 5.52 -0.36
CA GLN A 221 17.84 6.33 0.10
C GLN A 221 16.86 5.49 0.94
N TYR A 222 16.54 4.26 0.51
CA TYR A 222 15.74 3.33 1.30
C TYR A 222 16.41 3.00 2.64
N ILE A 223 17.72 2.71 2.62
CA ILE A 223 18.48 2.42 3.85
C ILE A 223 18.47 3.63 4.79
N ALA A 224 18.63 4.84 4.28
CA ALA A 224 18.59 6.07 5.08
C ALA A 224 17.27 6.22 5.82
N HIS A 225 16.15 6.06 5.09
CA HIS A 225 14.80 6.13 5.64
C HIS A 225 14.55 5.03 6.69
N GLU A 226 14.87 3.77 6.38
CA GLU A 226 14.55 2.64 7.25
C GLU A 226 15.52 2.51 8.45
N TYR A 227 16.77 2.94 8.34
CA TYR A 227 17.78 2.61 9.35
C TYR A 227 18.44 3.81 10.02
N PHE A 228 18.39 5.00 9.42
CA PHE A 228 19.14 6.17 9.89
C PHE A 228 18.27 7.34 10.39
N ASN A 229 16.94 7.26 10.24
CA ASN A 229 16.03 8.20 10.88
C ASN A 229 16.29 8.27 12.41
N ARG A 230 16.40 9.50 12.94
CA ARG A 230 16.75 9.75 14.35
C ARG A 230 15.73 9.12 15.30
N SER A 231 14.45 9.30 14.98
CA SER A 231 13.34 8.71 15.72
C SER A 231 13.00 7.36 15.11
N TRP A 232 12.98 6.33 15.94
CA TRP A 232 12.46 5.00 15.60
C TRP A 232 11.96 4.34 16.87
N ASP A 233 10.65 4.37 17.03
CA ASP A 233 9.96 3.85 18.19
C ASP A 233 9.18 2.60 17.79
N CYS A 234 9.89 1.48 17.74
CA CYS A 234 9.30 0.17 17.52
C CYS A 234 8.61 -0.29 18.80
N MET A 235 7.35 -0.70 18.70
CA MET A 235 6.48 -0.96 19.84
C MET A 235 5.80 -2.32 19.74
N TYR A 236 5.24 -2.78 20.85
CA TYR A 236 4.27 -3.88 20.81
C TYR A 236 2.93 -3.37 20.29
N PHE A 237 2.10 -4.28 19.79
CA PHE A 237 0.74 -3.95 19.36
C PHE A 237 -0.07 -3.30 20.49
N THR A 238 0.05 -3.80 21.72
CA THR A 238 -0.65 -3.24 22.89
C THR A 238 -0.27 -1.80 23.18
N ASP A 239 1.00 -1.43 23.02
CA ASP A 239 1.45 -0.05 23.27
C ASP A 239 0.81 0.93 22.28
N VAL A 240 0.59 0.50 21.04
CA VAL A 240 -0.09 1.31 20.02
C VAL A 240 -1.58 1.40 20.32
N VAL A 241 -2.21 0.30 20.74
CA VAL A 241 -3.61 0.32 21.21
C VAL A 241 -3.80 1.33 22.34
N ASP A 242 -2.92 1.29 23.35
CA ASP A 242 -2.97 2.21 24.49
C ASP A 242 -2.73 3.66 24.07
N ALA A 243 -1.84 3.90 23.10
CA ALA A 243 -1.59 5.23 22.56
C ALA A 243 -2.81 5.81 21.82
N MET A 244 -3.65 4.97 21.20
CA MET A 244 -4.86 5.41 20.48
C MET A 244 -6.05 5.64 21.41
N ALA A 245 -6.09 4.99 22.58
CA ALA A 245 -7.23 5.03 23.50
C ALA A 245 -7.70 6.45 23.91
N PRO A 246 -6.83 7.46 24.17
CA PRO A 246 -7.25 8.83 24.47
C PRO A 246 -8.08 9.51 23.36
N ALA A 247 -7.94 9.06 22.11
CA ALA A 247 -8.75 9.52 20.98
C ALA A 247 -10.14 8.84 20.90
N LYS A 248 -10.45 7.93 21.83
CA LYS A 248 -11.61 7.03 21.82
C LYS A 248 -11.62 6.09 20.61
N LEU A 249 -10.43 5.65 20.22
CA LEU A 249 -10.21 4.74 19.11
C LEU A 249 -10.05 3.31 19.63
N ASP A 250 -10.91 2.43 19.16
CA ASP A 250 -10.84 1.01 19.46
C ASP A 250 -10.14 0.28 18.31
N TYR A 251 -9.22 -0.62 18.62
CA TYR A 251 -8.69 -1.54 17.61
C TYR A 251 -9.81 -2.43 17.07
N VAL A 252 -9.95 -2.50 15.75
CA VAL A 252 -11.00 -3.26 15.09
C VAL A 252 -10.45 -4.45 14.34
N THR A 253 -9.52 -4.22 13.42
CA THR A 253 -8.90 -5.28 12.63
C THR A 253 -7.65 -4.82 11.90
N THR A 254 -6.95 -5.75 11.27
CA THR A 254 -5.85 -5.53 10.33
C THR A 254 -6.38 -5.26 8.92
N ALA A 255 -5.72 -4.38 8.17
CA ALA A 255 -5.91 -4.15 6.74
C ALA A 255 -5.16 -5.21 5.89
N VAL A 256 -5.05 -6.44 6.39
CA VAL A 256 -4.39 -7.57 5.73
C VAL A 256 -5.38 -8.73 5.63
N PRO A 257 -6.13 -8.87 4.53
CA PRO A 257 -7.14 -9.91 4.39
C PRO A 257 -6.62 -11.34 4.61
N LEU A 258 -5.35 -11.63 4.28
CA LEU A 258 -4.75 -12.94 4.54
C LEU A 258 -4.68 -13.30 6.03
N ASP A 259 -4.69 -12.32 6.95
CA ASP A 259 -4.75 -12.60 8.38
C ASP A 259 -6.09 -13.23 8.81
N SER A 260 -7.10 -13.28 7.92
CA SER A 260 -8.35 -14.01 8.14
C SER A 260 -8.28 -15.50 7.83
N VAL A 261 -7.18 -15.98 7.23
CA VAL A 261 -7.01 -17.38 6.85
C VAL A 261 -6.11 -18.05 7.88
N ASP A 262 -6.67 -18.51 8.99
CA ASP A 262 -5.88 -19.02 10.13
C ASP A 262 -4.90 -20.13 9.76
N PRO A 263 -5.25 -21.18 8.98
CA PRO A 263 -4.30 -22.23 8.60
C PRO A 263 -3.11 -21.77 7.75
N LEU A 264 -3.19 -20.58 7.13
CA LEU A 264 -2.09 -19.98 6.38
C LEU A 264 -1.09 -19.28 7.31
N ASN A 265 -1.55 -18.83 8.48
CA ASN A 265 -0.78 -18.01 9.42
C ASN A 265 -0.34 -18.78 10.66
N LEU A 266 -1.12 -19.77 11.08
CA LEU A 266 -0.97 -20.45 12.35
C LEU A 266 -0.95 -21.96 12.14
N ARG A 267 -0.10 -22.63 12.93
CA ARG A 267 -0.18 -24.09 13.09
C ARG A 267 -1.34 -24.45 14.03
N PRO A 268 -1.86 -25.69 13.99
CA PRO A 268 -2.96 -26.13 14.85
C PRO A 268 -2.78 -25.80 16.32
N GLU A 269 -1.59 -26.03 16.87
CA GLU A 269 -1.29 -25.75 18.28
C GLU A 269 -1.38 -24.26 18.62
N GLY A 270 -1.05 -23.39 17.66
CA GLY A 270 -1.19 -21.94 17.82
C GLY A 270 -2.64 -21.49 17.73
N MET A 271 -3.45 -22.10 16.86
CA MET A 271 -4.89 -21.82 16.79
C MET A 271 -5.57 -22.22 18.11
N ASP A 272 -5.33 -23.44 18.59
CA ASP A 272 -5.86 -23.95 19.86
C ASP A 272 -5.46 -23.06 21.06
N PHE A 273 -4.19 -22.61 21.10
CA PHE A 273 -3.72 -21.72 22.15
C PHE A 273 -4.46 -20.37 22.15
N LEU A 274 -4.62 -19.77 20.96
CA LEU A 274 -5.28 -18.46 20.82
C LEU A 274 -6.79 -18.55 21.12
N GLU A 275 -7.43 -19.68 20.82
CA GLU A 275 -8.82 -19.97 21.20
C GLU A 275 -9.06 -19.89 22.71
N GLY A 276 -8.05 -20.21 23.53
CA GLY A 276 -8.13 -20.10 24.98
C GLY A 276 -8.06 -18.68 25.54
N ILE A 277 -7.81 -17.64 24.71
CA ILE A 277 -7.65 -16.25 25.16
C ILE A 277 -8.95 -15.46 24.91
N GLU A 278 -9.64 -15.09 26.00
CA GLU A 278 -10.89 -14.31 25.92
C GLU A 278 -10.67 -12.84 25.55
N HIS A 279 -9.63 -12.20 26.08
CA HIS A 279 -9.42 -10.77 25.87
C HIS A 279 -8.88 -10.50 24.45
N PRO A 280 -9.61 -9.78 23.58
CA PRO A 280 -9.29 -9.69 22.15
C PRO A 280 -7.92 -9.04 21.88
N ILE A 281 -7.57 -7.99 22.62
CA ILE A 281 -6.26 -7.33 22.49
C ILE A 281 -5.11 -8.26 22.93
N MET A 282 -5.33 -9.09 23.96
CA MET A 282 -4.30 -10.03 24.41
C MET A 282 -4.15 -11.17 23.41
N ARG A 283 -5.26 -11.63 22.81
CA ARG A 283 -5.24 -12.64 21.75
C ARG A 283 -4.46 -12.13 20.54
N GLU A 284 -4.70 -10.89 20.10
CA GLU A 284 -3.97 -10.28 18.99
C GLU A 284 -2.48 -10.07 19.32
N GLN A 285 -2.14 -9.62 20.53
CA GLN A 285 -0.75 -9.53 20.94
C GLN A 285 -0.06 -10.90 20.99
N ALA A 286 -0.74 -11.94 21.48
CA ALA A 286 -0.22 -13.30 21.48
C ALA A 286 -0.04 -13.82 20.05
N ARG A 287 -0.96 -13.51 19.13
CA ARG A 287 -0.86 -13.86 17.71
C ARG A 287 0.44 -13.35 17.09
N ASP A 288 0.89 -12.14 17.44
CA ASP A 288 2.15 -11.57 16.94
C ASP A 288 3.37 -12.44 17.23
N TYR A 289 3.37 -13.22 18.30
CA TYR A 289 4.44 -14.18 18.59
C TYR A 289 4.39 -15.42 17.70
N PHE A 290 3.21 -15.90 17.34
CA PHE A 290 3.06 -17.05 16.46
C PHE A 290 3.44 -16.74 15.00
N VAL A 291 3.12 -15.52 14.54
CA VAL A 291 3.45 -15.08 13.18
C VAL A 291 4.79 -14.32 13.11
N ASN A 292 5.44 -14.10 14.26
CA ASN A 292 6.65 -13.29 14.42
C ASN A 292 6.50 -11.91 13.75
N GLN A 293 5.42 -11.20 14.09
CA GLN A 293 4.98 -10.00 13.40
C GLN A 293 6.03 -8.89 13.48
N SER A 294 6.40 -8.34 12.32
CA SER A 294 7.37 -7.24 12.21
C SER A 294 6.73 -5.94 11.72
N PHE A 295 5.58 -5.99 11.04
CA PHE A 295 4.94 -4.79 10.50
C PHE A 295 3.42 -4.93 10.52
N ARG A 296 2.73 -4.08 11.29
CA ARG A 296 1.26 -4.08 11.36
C ARG A 296 0.67 -2.97 10.50
N ARG A 297 -0.57 -3.21 10.05
CA ARG A 297 -1.40 -2.30 9.25
C ARG A 297 -2.78 -2.37 9.85
N ASP A 298 -3.04 -1.54 10.85
CA ASP A 298 -4.20 -1.69 11.72
C ASP A 298 -5.24 -0.60 11.46
N LEU A 299 -6.51 -1.00 11.62
CA LEU A 299 -7.69 -0.17 11.53
C LEU A 299 -8.29 0.01 12.91
N TYR A 300 -8.45 1.26 13.30
CA TYR A 300 -9.11 1.70 14.51
C TYR A 300 -10.38 2.46 14.14
N VAL A 301 -11.42 2.36 14.96
CA VAL A 301 -12.68 3.09 14.74
C VAL A 301 -13.07 3.83 16.00
N ARG A 302 -13.54 5.08 15.84
CA ARG A 302 -14.02 5.90 16.96
C ARG A 302 -15.43 5.51 17.35
N GLY A 303 -15.60 4.72 18.40
CA GLY A 303 -16.91 4.19 18.78
C GLY A 303 -17.36 3.08 17.82
N ALA A 304 -16.54 2.04 17.72
CA ALA A 304 -16.78 0.92 16.81
C ALA A 304 -18.14 0.27 17.05
N THR A 305 -18.90 0.02 15.97
CA THR A 305 -20.21 -0.64 16.03
C THR A 305 -20.15 -1.98 15.30
N ARG A 306 -20.58 -3.05 15.97
CA ARG A 306 -20.70 -4.38 15.36
C ARG A 306 -22.02 -4.50 14.60
N LEU A 307 -21.92 -5.09 13.42
CA LEU A 307 -23.06 -5.55 12.65
C LEU A 307 -23.57 -6.88 13.23
N SER A 308 -24.88 -7.10 13.15
CA SER A 308 -25.42 -8.45 13.32
C SER A 308 -24.92 -9.37 12.19
N THR A 309 -24.93 -10.68 12.43
CA THR A 309 -24.57 -11.67 11.40
C THR A 309 -25.42 -11.51 10.13
N ALA A 310 -26.70 -11.15 10.27
CA ALA A 310 -27.59 -10.93 9.14
C ALA A 310 -27.20 -9.68 8.32
N GLU A 311 -26.92 -8.55 8.99
CA GLU A 311 -26.48 -7.32 8.33
C GLU A 311 -25.13 -7.50 7.63
N GLN A 312 -24.16 -8.12 8.30
CA GLN A 312 -22.85 -8.41 7.73
C GLN A 312 -22.99 -9.30 6.48
N ARG A 313 -23.76 -10.39 6.58
CA ARG A 313 -23.99 -11.31 5.45
C ARG A 313 -24.66 -10.60 4.28
N GLN A 314 -25.67 -9.77 4.54
CA GLN A 314 -26.34 -9.00 3.49
C GLN A 314 -25.39 -8.02 2.80
N ALA A 315 -24.57 -7.29 3.55
CA ALA A 315 -23.59 -6.35 3.03
C ALA A 315 -22.48 -7.06 2.22
N LEU A 316 -21.96 -8.19 2.70
CA LEU A 316 -20.99 -9.01 1.97
C LEU A 316 -21.57 -9.50 0.63
N PHE A 317 -22.80 -10.01 0.63
CA PHE A 317 -23.46 -10.45 -0.60
C PHE A 317 -23.62 -9.36 -1.65
N ASN A 318 -23.72 -8.09 -1.22
CA ASN A 318 -23.88 -6.94 -2.09
C ASN A 318 -22.53 -6.28 -2.47
N THR A 319 -21.42 -6.71 -1.86
CA THR A 319 -20.08 -6.22 -2.20
C THR A 319 -19.67 -6.74 -3.57
N ARG A 320 -19.15 -5.84 -4.41
CA ARG A 320 -18.67 -6.11 -5.77
C ARG A 320 -17.17 -6.44 -5.75
N PHE A 321 -16.74 -7.30 -6.65
CA PHE A 321 -15.35 -7.73 -6.82
C PHE A 321 -14.97 -7.76 -8.29
N ILE A 322 -13.70 -7.47 -8.57
CA ILE A 322 -13.11 -7.53 -9.91
C ILE A 322 -11.73 -8.19 -9.87
N LEU A 323 -11.41 -8.97 -10.90
CA LEU A 323 -10.10 -9.57 -11.11
C LEU A 323 -9.16 -8.57 -11.81
N LEU A 324 -7.95 -8.40 -11.29
CA LEU A 324 -6.99 -7.35 -11.67
C LEU A 324 -5.94 -7.81 -12.69
N GLN A 325 -5.93 -9.10 -12.99
CA GLN A 325 -4.94 -9.75 -13.85
C GLN A 325 -5.55 -10.97 -14.54
N ALA A 326 -4.91 -11.44 -15.60
CA ALA A 326 -5.38 -12.63 -16.30
C ALA A 326 -5.30 -13.86 -15.38
N PRO A 327 -6.24 -14.82 -15.46
CA PRO A 327 -6.26 -16.01 -14.60
C PRO A 327 -4.95 -16.79 -14.59
N GLU A 328 -4.30 -16.92 -15.75
CA GLU A 328 -3.01 -17.58 -15.91
C GLU A 328 -1.85 -16.85 -15.22
N SER A 329 -2.01 -15.57 -14.89
CA SER A 329 -1.04 -14.78 -14.13
C SER A 329 -1.28 -14.85 -12.63
N VAL A 330 -2.40 -15.43 -12.16
CA VAL A 330 -2.67 -15.63 -10.73
C VAL A 330 -1.69 -16.68 -10.20
N PRO A 331 -0.87 -16.35 -9.18
CA PRO A 331 0.03 -17.33 -8.59
C PRO A 331 -0.75 -18.55 -8.08
N VAL A 332 -0.26 -19.76 -8.36
CA VAL A 332 -0.91 -21.00 -7.91
C VAL A 332 -0.60 -21.35 -6.45
N HIS A 333 0.27 -20.55 -5.81
CA HIS A 333 0.62 -20.68 -4.40
C HIS A 333 0.44 -19.36 -3.65
N VAL A 334 0.04 -19.47 -2.39
CA VAL A 334 -0.03 -18.36 -1.43
C VAL A 334 0.84 -18.71 -0.23
N ARG A 335 1.61 -17.72 0.26
CA ARG A 335 2.54 -17.89 1.37
C ARG A 335 2.07 -17.09 2.58
N GLY A 336 2.14 -17.71 3.76
CA GLY A 336 1.97 -17.05 5.04
C GLY A 336 2.98 -17.56 6.07
N PRO A 337 2.91 -17.05 7.31
CA PRO A 337 3.83 -17.40 8.39
C PRO A 337 3.89 -18.90 8.73
N ALA A 338 2.78 -19.65 8.55
CA ALA A 338 2.78 -21.09 8.81
C ALA A 338 3.36 -21.93 7.65
N GLY A 339 3.48 -21.35 6.46
CA GLY A 339 4.01 -22.04 5.28
C GLY A 339 3.40 -21.57 3.96
N GLU A 340 3.51 -22.43 2.96
CA GLU A 340 2.97 -22.21 1.62
C GLU A 340 1.78 -23.15 1.38
N ALA A 341 0.73 -22.63 0.74
CA ALA A 341 -0.47 -23.37 0.39
C ALA A 341 -0.74 -23.26 -1.11
N SER A 342 -1.15 -24.36 -1.72
CA SER A 342 -1.54 -24.40 -3.14
C SER A 342 -3.02 -24.05 -3.31
N LEU A 343 -3.32 -23.19 -4.28
CA LEU A 343 -4.69 -22.87 -4.68
C LEU A 343 -5.29 -24.08 -5.41
N GLN A 344 -6.29 -24.71 -4.80
CA GLN A 344 -6.94 -25.92 -5.35
C GLN A 344 -7.79 -25.56 -6.57
N THR A 345 -7.54 -26.19 -7.72
CA THR A 345 -8.23 -25.90 -8.98
C THR A 345 -9.75 -26.03 -8.85
N GLU A 346 -10.22 -26.98 -8.03
CA GLU A 346 -11.64 -27.26 -7.79
C GLU A 346 -12.36 -26.11 -7.04
N ILE A 347 -11.60 -25.29 -6.30
CA ILE A 347 -12.12 -24.13 -5.57
C ILE A 347 -11.89 -22.85 -6.37
N TYR A 348 -10.65 -22.61 -6.82
CA TYR A 348 -10.28 -21.34 -7.43
C TYR A 348 -10.66 -21.26 -8.91
N GLY A 349 -10.71 -22.38 -9.64
CA GLY A 349 -11.10 -22.43 -11.04
C GLY A 349 -12.49 -21.84 -11.29
N PRO A 350 -13.55 -22.34 -10.62
CA PRO A 350 -14.91 -21.80 -10.76
C PRO A 350 -15.03 -20.32 -10.37
N VAL A 351 -14.26 -19.88 -9.35
CA VAL A 351 -14.25 -18.47 -8.92
C VAL A 351 -13.59 -17.57 -9.96
N LEU A 352 -12.47 -17.99 -10.53
CA LEU A 352 -11.77 -17.26 -11.59
C LEU A 352 -12.61 -17.22 -12.89
N GLU A 353 -13.25 -18.32 -13.29
CA GLU A 353 -14.21 -18.33 -14.41
C GLU A 353 -15.38 -17.36 -14.17
N ALA A 354 -15.95 -17.35 -12.97
CA ALA A 354 -17.01 -16.42 -12.63
C ALA A 354 -16.54 -14.96 -12.69
N LEU A 355 -15.32 -14.66 -12.25
CA LEU A 355 -14.74 -13.32 -12.30
C LEU A 355 -14.45 -12.87 -13.74
N THR A 356 -13.95 -13.74 -14.62
CA THR A 356 -13.61 -13.41 -16.01
C THR A 356 -14.82 -13.27 -16.93
N ALA A 357 -15.93 -13.97 -16.61
CA ALA A 357 -17.16 -13.89 -17.38
C ALA A 357 -17.63 -12.44 -17.61
N ASN A 358 -18.31 -12.18 -18.73
CA ASN A 358 -18.74 -10.83 -19.12
C ASN A 358 -17.58 -9.82 -19.15
N ASN A 359 -16.45 -10.19 -19.76
CA ASN A 359 -15.27 -9.34 -19.94
C ASN A 359 -14.79 -8.72 -18.62
N TYR A 360 -14.59 -9.54 -17.59
CA TYR A 360 -14.07 -9.10 -16.28
C TYR A 360 -14.95 -8.08 -15.54
N ALA A 361 -16.18 -7.79 -16.01
CA ALA A 361 -17.05 -6.80 -15.37
C ALA A 361 -17.23 -7.10 -13.86
N PRO A 362 -17.26 -6.09 -12.99
CA PRO A 362 -17.39 -6.30 -11.55
C PRO A 362 -18.66 -7.07 -11.18
N LYS A 363 -18.55 -8.03 -10.26
CA LYS A 363 -19.67 -8.88 -9.83
C LYS A 363 -19.80 -8.89 -8.32
N THR A 364 -21.03 -8.90 -7.84
CA THR A 364 -21.32 -9.06 -6.42
C THR A 364 -20.97 -10.47 -5.93
N LEU A 365 -20.66 -10.64 -4.64
CA LEU A 365 -20.51 -11.98 -4.04
C LEU A 365 -21.73 -12.86 -4.33
N ARG A 366 -22.93 -12.29 -4.33
CA ARG A 366 -24.17 -13.01 -4.68
C ARG A 366 -24.13 -13.58 -6.10
N GLN A 367 -23.70 -12.78 -7.07
CA GLN A 367 -23.56 -13.24 -8.47
C GLN A 367 -22.44 -14.28 -8.60
N LEU A 368 -21.31 -14.08 -7.91
CA LEU A 368 -20.19 -15.02 -7.92
C LEU A 368 -20.57 -16.36 -7.30
N SER A 369 -21.28 -16.37 -6.16
CA SER A 369 -21.82 -17.61 -5.56
C SER A 369 -22.82 -18.33 -6.48
N ALA A 370 -23.65 -17.58 -7.22
CA ALA A 370 -24.59 -18.18 -8.16
C ALA A 370 -23.87 -18.80 -9.38
N ALA A 371 -22.81 -18.14 -9.88
CA ALA A 371 -22.02 -18.63 -11.01
C ALA A 371 -21.15 -19.84 -10.61
N ALA A 372 -20.46 -19.76 -9.47
CA ALA A 372 -19.69 -20.85 -8.88
C ALA A 372 -20.57 -21.78 -8.02
N SER A 373 -21.70 -22.22 -8.58
CA SER A 373 -22.74 -22.99 -7.87
C SER A 373 -22.29 -24.34 -7.30
N SER A 374 -21.11 -24.82 -7.69
CA SER A 374 -20.46 -26.00 -7.12
C SER A 374 -19.87 -25.77 -5.73
N LEU A 375 -19.75 -24.52 -5.28
CA LEU A 375 -19.14 -24.12 -4.01
C LEU A 375 -20.18 -23.53 -3.06
N ALA A 376 -19.95 -23.65 -1.75
CA ALA A 376 -20.74 -22.87 -0.79
C ALA A 376 -20.35 -21.38 -0.87
N SER A 377 -21.29 -20.48 -0.55
CA SER A 377 -21.00 -19.04 -0.56
C SER A 377 -19.83 -18.63 0.34
N ASP A 378 -19.65 -19.34 1.46
CA ASP A 378 -18.55 -19.07 2.39
C ASP A 378 -17.20 -19.49 1.79
N ASP A 379 -17.16 -20.59 1.00
CA ASP A 379 -15.96 -21.01 0.27
C ASP A 379 -15.60 -20.00 -0.83
N VAL A 380 -16.60 -19.45 -1.53
CA VAL A 380 -16.39 -18.38 -2.54
C VAL A 380 -15.83 -17.13 -1.87
N LEU A 381 -16.38 -16.72 -0.71
CA LEU A 381 -15.87 -15.58 0.04
C LEU A 381 -14.43 -15.83 0.54
N GLN A 382 -14.13 -17.04 1.04
CA GLN A 382 -12.78 -17.39 1.48
C GLN A 382 -11.78 -17.37 0.31
N ALA A 383 -12.14 -17.91 -0.85
CA ALA A 383 -11.32 -17.85 -2.05
C ALA A 383 -11.07 -16.40 -2.50
N LEU A 384 -12.09 -15.54 -2.47
CA LEU A 384 -11.95 -14.11 -2.75
C LEU A 384 -11.00 -13.43 -1.76
N ASN A 385 -11.09 -13.73 -0.46
CA ASN A 385 -10.18 -13.16 0.55
C ASN A 385 -8.72 -13.51 0.29
N VAL A 386 -8.44 -14.76 -0.10
CA VAL A 386 -7.10 -15.20 -0.50
C VAL A 386 -6.64 -14.42 -1.73
N LEU A 387 -7.46 -14.34 -2.77
CA LEU A 387 -7.14 -13.62 -4.01
C LEU A 387 -6.94 -12.11 -3.81
N ILE A 388 -7.72 -11.47 -2.91
CA ILE A 388 -7.54 -10.07 -2.52
C ILE A 388 -6.23 -9.89 -1.74
N GLY A 389 -5.94 -10.84 -0.85
CA GLY A 389 -4.68 -10.95 -0.14
C GLY A 389 -3.46 -10.99 -1.06
N MET A 390 -3.58 -11.74 -2.15
CA MET A 390 -2.58 -11.88 -3.22
C MET A 390 -2.58 -10.72 -4.22
N ASN A 391 -3.44 -9.71 -4.03
CA ASN A 391 -3.62 -8.59 -4.95
C ASN A 391 -4.06 -8.98 -6.37
N ALA A 392 -4.67 -10.17 -6.52
CA ALA A 392 -5.24 -10.62 -7.79
C ALA A 392 -6.68 -10.12 -7.98
N VAL A 393 -7.41 -9.89 -6.88
CA VAL A 393 -8.80 -9.39 -6.87
C VAL A 393 -8.88 -8.12 -6.02
N ALA A 394 -9.79 -7.21 -6.35
CA ALA A 394 -10.12 -6.07 -5.50
C ALA A 394 -11.61 -6.01 -5.16
N PRO A 395 -11.98 -5.56 -3.95
CA PRO A 395 -13.33 -5.05 -3.71
C PRO A 395 -13.57 -3.79 -4.55
N CYS A 396 -14.82 -3.58 -4.97
CA CYS A 396 -15.21 -2.44 -5.81
C CYS A 396 -16.14 -1.49 -5.08
N GLN A 397 -16.18 -0.26 -5.58
CA GLN A 397 -17.16 0.75 -5.19
C GLN A 397 -18.58 0.38 -5.59
N SER A 398 -19.56 1.10 -5.04
CA SER A 398 -20.91 1.10 -5.59
C SER A 398 -20.91 1.68 -7.01
N GLU A 399 -21.86 1.28 -7.85
CA GLU A 399 -21.98 1.80 -9.21
C GLU A 399 -22.21 3.33 -9.23
N ALA A 400 -22.86 3.87 -8.19
CA ALA A 400 -23.09 5.31 -8.06
C ALA A 400 -21.77 6.06 -7.81
N ALA A 401 -20.94 5.56 -6.89
CA ALA A 401 -19.62 6.12 -6.62
C ALA A 401 -18.70 6.01 -7.85
N GLU A 402 -18.67 4.84 -8.50
CA GLU A 402 -17.93 4.61 -9.75
C GLU A 402 -18.28 5.65 -10.83
N LYS A 403 -19.58 5.85 -11.10
CA LYS A 403 -20.04 6.85 -12.08
C LYS A 403 -19.67 8.28 -11.68
N GLY A 404 -19.76 8.61 -10.39
CA GLY A 404 -19.49 9.94 -9.87
C GLY A 404 -18.03 10.39 -10.02
N VAL A 405 -17.10 9.44 -10.16
CA VAL A 405 -15.65 9.73 -10.16
C VAL A 405 -14.95 9.42 -11.48
N GLN A 406 -15.66 8.84 -12.45
CA GLN A 406 -15.10 8.46 -13.76
C GLN A 406 -14.33 9.60 -14.45
N ALA A 407 -14.90 10.80 -14.49
CA ALA A 407 -14.27 11.95 -15.14
C ALA A 407 -12.95 12.34 -14.46
N ARG A 408 -12.93 12.39 -13.11
CA ARG A 408 -11.72 12.70 -12.33
C ARG A 408 -10.63 11.65 -12.54
N CYS A 409 -10.99 10.36 -12.58
CA CYS A 409 -10.04 9.29 -12.93
C CYS A 409 -9.46 9.49 -14.33
N ASN A 410 -10.30 9.81 -15.33
CA ASN A 410 -9.83 10.04 -16.70
C ASN A 410 -8.86 11.22 -16.79
N ASP A 411 -9.13 12.30 -16.06
CA ASP A 411 -8.28 13.50 -16.02
C ASP A 411 -6.92 13.21 -15.37
N LEU A 412 -6.91 12.60 -14.17
CA LEU A 412 -5.66 12.20 -13.51
C LEU A 412 -4.87 11.21 -14.37
N ASN A 413 -5.52 10.17 -14.89
CA ASN A 413 -4.85 9.13 -15.68
C ASN A 413 -4.21 9.70 -16.94
N LEU A 414 -4.86 10.68 -17.58
CA LEU A 414 -4.26 11.38 -18.71
C LEU A 414 -2.97 12.09 -18.31
N GLU A 415 -2.96 12.82 -17.19
CA GLU A 415 -1.77 13.53 -16.73
C GLU A 415 -0.63 12.57 -16.34
N LEU A 416 -0.96 11.43 -15.72
CA LEU A 416 0.00 10.38 -15.41
C LEU A 416 0.61 9.77 -16.70
N CYS A 417 -0.23 9.43 -17.68
CA CYS A 417 0.25 8.96 -18.99
C CYS A 417 1.08 10.00 -19.74
N LYS A 418 0.75 11.30 -19.66
CA LYS A 418 1.59 12.37 -20.24
C LYS A 418 2.95 12.45 -19.56
N ARG A 419 3.02 12.28 -18.24
CA ARG A 419 4.29 12.26 -17.51
C ARG A 419 5.16 11.05 -17.87
N SER A 420 4.54 9.92 -18.24
CA SER A 420 5.23 8.72 -18.72
C SER A 420 6.02 8.95 -20.02
N LEU A 421 5.71 10.02 -20.76
CA LEU A 421 6.52 10.48 -21.89
C LEU A 421 7.93 10.91 -21.45
N LEU A 422 8.12 11.30 -20.19
CA LEU A 422 9.37 11.90 -19.69
C LEU A 422 10.16 10.99 -18.75
N ASN A 423 9.50 10.16 -17.93
CA ASN A 423 10.14 9.25 -16.98
C ASN A 423 9.18 8.14 -16.51
N ASP A 424 9.66 7.24 -15.67
CA ASP A 424 8.95 6.05 -15.19
C ASP A 424 8.54 6.12 -13.71
N LYS A 425 8.53 7.32 -13.12
CA LYS A 425 8.36 7.50 -11.67
C LYS A 425 7.02 6.99 -11.12
N ILE A 426 5.92 7.23 -11.83
CA ILE A 426 4.57 6.82 -11.39
C ILE A 426 4.03 5.76 -12.35
N GLN A 427 3.86 4.54 -11.86
CA GLN A 427 3.41 3.38 -12.64
C GLN A 427 2.06 2.85 -12.17
N VAL A 428 1.17 3.75 -11.78
CA VAL A 428 -0.13 3.43 -11.21
C VAL A 428 -1.16 4.40 -11.76
N LEU A 429 -2.29 3.87 -12.25
CA LEU A 429 -3.44 4.66 -12.74
C LEU A 429 -4.65 4.44 -11.85
N ALA A 430 -5.46 5.47 -11.64
CA ALA A 430 -6.67 5.44 -10.84
C ALA A 430 -7.80 4.68 -11.54
N SER A 431 -8.49 3.80 -10.81
CA SER A 431 -9.69 3.11 -11.28
C SER A 431 -10.94 3.58 -10.50
N PRO A 432 -11.97 4.10 -11.19
CA PRO A 432 -13.23 4.45 -10.54
C PRO A 432 -13.99 3.20 -10.07
N VAL A 433 -13.66 2.01 -10.57
CA VAL A 433 -14.27 0.75 -10.14
C VAL A 433 -13.78 0.34 -8.76
N THR A 434 -12.47 0.41 -8.50
CA THR A 434 -11.88 -0.04 -7.22
C THR A 434 -11.72 1.08 -6.19
N GLY A 435 -11.86 2.34 -6.61
CA GLY A 435 -11.54 3.50 -5.76
C GLY A 435 -10.05 3.64 -5.46
N GLY A 436 -9.19 2.95 -6.19
CA GLY A 436 -7.75 2.94 -5.93
C GLY A 436 -6.93 2.87 -7.21
N GLY A 437 -5.63 2.73 -7.03
CA GLY A 437 -4.63 2.61 -8.08
C GLY A 437 -4.45 1.18 -8.58
N ILE A 438 -4.20 1.07 -9.88
CA ILE A 438 -3.87 -0.17 -10.60
C ILE A 438 -2.50 0.01 -11.23
N THR A 439 -1.60 -0.96 -11.03
CA THR A 439 -0.27 -0.92 -11.64
C THR A 439 -0.38 -1.01 -13.16
N VAL A 440 0.18 0.00 -13.82
CA VAL A 440 0.31 0.14 -15.27
C VAL A 440 1.72 0.68 -15.52
N SER A 441 2.59 -0.18 -16.05
CA SER A 441 4.00 0.13 -16.33
C SER A 441 4.14 1.29 -17.31
N ARG A 442 5.34 1.88 -17.39
CA ARG A 442 5.60 2.96 -18.35
C ARG A 442 5.29 2.57 -19.80
N PHE A 443 5.66 1.36 -20.22
CA PHE A 443 5.37 0.90 -21.59
C PHE A 443 3.87 0.83 -21.85
N GLU A 444 3.11 0.28 -20.90
CA GLU A 444 1.65 0.22 -21.00
C GLU A 444 1.03 1.62 -21.02
N GLN A 445 1.53 2.58 -20.23
CA GLN A 445 1.07 3.97 -20.29
C GLN A 445 1.36 4.61 -21.66
N LEU A 446 2.51 4.34 -22.27
CA LEU A 446 2.83 4.80 -23.63
C LEU A 446 1.90 4.15 -24.68
N PHE A 447 1.55 2.88 -24.51
CA PHE A 447 0.54 2.22 -25.36
C PHE A 447 -0.83 2.87 -25.20
N LEU A 448 -1.23 3.24 -23.98
CA LEU A 448 -2.47 3.98 -23.73
C LEU A 448 -2.47 5.37 -24.38
N ILE A 449 -1.33 6.07 -24.40
CA ILE A 449 -1.17 7.32 -25.17
C ILE A 449 -1.42 7.07 -26.66
N ALA A 450 -0.82 6.02 -27.24
CA ALA A 450 -1.03 5.68 -28.64
C ALA A 450 -2.51 5.37 -28.96
N ILE A 451 -3.16 4.59 -28.11
CA ILE A 451 -4.61 4.29 -28.21
C ILE A 451 -5.42 5.58 -28.16
N LYS A 452 -5.09 6.51 -27.26
CA LYS A 452 -5.77 7.81 -27.15
C LYS A 452 -5.56 8.70 -28.38
N HIS A 453 -4.46 8.51 -29.11
CA HIS A 453 -4.21 9.14 -30.41
C HIS A 453 -4.87 8.41 -31.60
N GLY A 454 -5.71 7.40 -31.34
CA GLY A 454 -6.47 6.68 -32.37
C GLY A 454 -5.70 5.56 -33.05
N GLN A 455 -4.55 5.14 -32.53
CA GLN A 455 -3.83 3.97 -33.04
C GLN A 455 -4.58 2.70 -32.62
N GLU A 456 -4.83 1.77 -33.54
CA GLU A 456 -5.68 0.60 -33.30
C GLU A 456 -4.88 -0.70 -33.16
N HIS A 457 -3.65 -0.73 -33.67
CA HIS A 457 -2.85 -1.95 -33.74
C HIS A 457 -1.65 -1.93 -32.79
N PRO A 458 -1.33 -3.06 -32.12
CA PRO A 458 -0.18 -3.15 -31.19
C PRO A 458 1.16 -2.69 -31.78
N ALA A 459 1.39 -2.92 -33.07
CA ALA A 459 2.60 -2.47 -33.75
C ALA A 459 2.72 -0.94 -33.78
N GLU A 460 1.60 -0.22 -33.94
CA GLU A 460 1.58 1.25 -33.92
C GLU A 460 1.87 1.79 -32.52
N TRP A 461 1.35 1.12 -31.48
CA TRP A 461 1.62 1.47 -30.08
C TRP A 461 3.09 1.29 -29.72
N ALA A 462 3.68 0.17 -30.18
CA ALA A 462 5.10 -0.11 -30.01
C ALA A 462 6.00 0.91 -30.71
N GLN A 463 5.62 1.36 -31.92
CA GLN A 463 6.35 2.40 -32.65
C GLN A 463 6.34 3.74 -31.90
N LEU A 464 5.19 4.15 -31.36
CA LEU A 464 5.09 5.36 -30.55
C LEU A 464 5.94 5.25 -29.27
N ALA A 465 5.84 4.13 -28.57
CA ALA A 465 6.63 3.90 -27.35
C ALA A 465 8.13 3.95 -27.66
N TRP A 466 8.58 3.32 -28.74
CA TRP A 466 9.97 3.34 -29.16
C TRP A 466 10.46 4.74 -29.56
N ALA A 467 9.64 5.52 -30.26
CA ALA A 467 10.02 6.88 -30.66
C ALA A 467 10.41 7.74 -29.44
N ILE A 468 9.73 7.55 -28.31
CA ILE A 468 9.99 8.28 -27.06
C ILE A 468 11.20 7.70 -26.33
N LEU A 469 11.24 6.37 -26.12
CA LEU A 469 12.30 5.71 -25.37
C LEU A 469 13.66 5.84 -26.08
N GLY A 470 13.68 5.62 -27.39
CA GLY A 470 14.88 5.71 -28.21
C GLY A 470 15.48 7.12 -28.27
N GLU A 471 14.63 8.16 -28.31
CA GLU A 471 15.09 9.56 -28.24
C GLU A 471 15.76 9.87 -26.89
N GLN A 472 15.33 9.20 -25.82
CA GLN A 472 15.88 9.34 -24.47
C GLN A 472 17.08 8.44 -24.20
N GLY A 473 17.51 7.64 -25.19
CA GLY A 473 18.60 6.69 -25.04
C GLY A 473 18.25 5.49 -24.14
N GLU A 474 16.97 5.25 -23.88
CA GLU A 474 16.49 4.09 -23.14
C GLU A 474 16.36 2.88 -24.06
N VAL A 475 16.80 1.73 -23.56
CA VAL A 475 16.73 0.45 -24.28
C VAL A 475 16.07 -0.61 -23.39
N LEU A 476 15.36 -1.53 -24.03
CA LEU A 476 14.73 -2.64 -23.35
C LEU A 476 15.77 -3.70 -22.96
N VAL A 477 15.48 -4.42 -21.88
CA VAL A 477 16.30 -5.52 -21.39
C VAL A 477 15.56 -6.83 -21.64
N ARG A 478 16.21 -7.77 -22.33
CA ARG A 478 15.72 -9.14 -22.53
C ARG A 478 16.78 -10.10 -22.00
N ASP A 479 16.35 -11.07 -21.19
CA ASP A 479 17.25 -12.06 -20.57
C ASP A 479 18.45 -11.45 -19.80
N GLY A 480 18.24 -10.29 -19.19
CA GLY A 480 19.27 -9.57 -18.43
C GLY A 480 20.27 -8.79 -19.28
N ALA A 481 20.12 -8.75 -20.61
CA ALA A 481 20.96 -7.98 -21.52
C ALA A 481 20.16 -6.85 -22.21
N PRO A 482 20.74 -5.65 -22.37
CA PRO A 482 20.12 -4.58 -23.15
C PRO A 482 20.08 -4.95 -24.64
N LEU A 483 18.97 -4.66 -25.31
CA LEU A 483 18.82 -4.84 -26.76
C LEU A 483 19.63 -3.78 -27.51
N ALA A 484 20.31 -4.19 -28.58
CA ALA A 484 21.35 -3.38 -29.21
C ALA A 484 20.84 -2.54 -30.39
N SER A 485 19.83 -3.03 -31.12
CA SER A 485 19.29 -2.32 -32.30
C SER A 485 17.88 -1.78 -32.09
N ALA A 486 17.50 -0.78 -32.87
CA ALA A 486 16.14 -0.23 -32.87
C ALA A 486 15.11 -1.29 -33.27
N GLU A 487 15.45 -2.15 -34.24
CA GLU A 487 14.60 -3.24 -34.71
C GLU A 487 14.32 -4.26 -33.60
N GLU A 488 15.33 -4.62 -32.82
CA GLU A 488 15.20 -5.53 -31.68
C GLU A 488 14.28 -4.95 -30.60
N ASN A 489 14.48 -3.67 -30.26
CA ASN A 489 13.67 -2.95 -29.27
C ASN A 489 12.20 -2.82 -29.72
N ILE A 490 11.96 -2.44 -30.96
CA ILE A 490 10.61 -2.36 -31.54
C ILE A 490 9.95 -3.74 -31.54
N ALA A 491 10.68 -4.80 -31.88
CA ALA A 491 10.14 -6.15 -31.90
C ALA A 491 9.72 -6.61 -30.48
N GLU A 492 10.53 -6.34 -29.45
CA GLU A 492 10.17 -6.61 -28.05
C GLU A 492 8.96 -5.78 -27.61
N LEU A 493 8.93 -4.48 -27.91
CA LEU A 493 7.78 -3.63 -27.61
C LEU A 493 6.51 -4.10 -28.31
N THR A 494 6.63 -4.62 -29.54
CA THR A 494 5.50 -5.17 -30.30
C THR A 494 4.94 -6.43 -29.64
N LEU A 495 5.81 -7.33 -29.16
CA LEU A 495 5.40 -8.52 -28.39
C LEU A 495 4.70 -8.09 -27.09
N SER A 496 5.30 -7.15 -26.36
CA SER A 496 4.72 -6.58 -25.14
C SER A 496 3.35 -5.94 -25.41
N ALA A 497 3.20 -5.18 -26.50
CA ALA A 497 1.94 -4.56 -26.91
C ALA A 497 0.87 -5.58 -27.31
N GLN A 498 1.25 -6.70 -27.92
CA GLN A 498 0.32 -7.80 -28.24
C GLN A 498 -0.22 -8.47 -26.98
N VAL A 499 0.66 -8.79 -26.02
CA VAL A 499 0.26 -9.34 -24.70
C VAL A 499 -0.61 -8.34 -23.94
N PHE A 500 -0.24 -7.05 -23.99
CA PHE A 500 -1.06 -5.98 -23.41
C PHE A 500 -2.46 -5.94 -24.02
N ALA A 501 -2.57 -6.01 -25.36
CA ALA A 501 -3.85 -5.97 -26.07
C ALA A 501 -4.77 -7.15 -25.72
N SER A 502 -4.24 -8.37 -25.65
CA SER A 502 -5.04 -9.58 -25.40
C SER A 502 -5.45 -9.74 -23.94
N ASN A 503 -4.63 -9.23 -23.01
CA ASN A 503 -4.79 -9.50 -21.58
C ASN A 503 -5.12 -8.20 -20.82
N LYS A 504 -4.10 -7.38 -20.56
CA LYS A 504 -4.19 -6.26 -19.62
C LYS A 504 -5.19 -5.19 -20.08
N LEU A 505 -5.25 -4.87 -21.38
CA LEU A 505 -6.15 -3.85 -21.93
C LEU A 505 -7.63 -4.20 -21.71
N VAL A 506 -8.01 -5.48 -21.80
CA VAL A 506 -9.38 -5.94 -21.53
C VAL A 506 -9.75 -5.68 -20.06
N ILE A 507 -8.80 -5.93 -19.15
CA ILE A 507 -8.97 -5.70 -17.72
C ILE A 507 -9.00 -4.20 -17.40
N LEU A 508 -8.15 -3.39 -18.03
CA LEU A 508 -8.16 -1.92 -17.86
C LEU A 508 -9.49 -1.29 -18.33
N ARG A 509 -10.10 -1.82 -19.40
CA ARG A 509 -11.44 -1.42 -19.83
C ARG A 509 -12.50 -1.80 -18.79
N ALA A 510 -12.43 -3.00 -18.21
CA ALA A 510 -13.35 -3.43 -17.14
C ALA A 510 -13.18 -2.63 -15.83
N LEU A 511 -11.99 -2.07 -15.61
CA LEU A 511 -11.66 -1.15 -14.51
C LEU A 511 -11.99 0.32 -14.83
N ASN A 512 -12.55 0.59 -16.02
CA ASN A 512 -12.79 1.91 -16.61
C ASN A 512 -11.58 2.86 -16.53
N ILE A 513 -10.37 2.35 -16.77
CA ILE A 513 -9.15 3.15 -16.91
C ILE A 513 -9.01 3.69 -18.35
N VAL A 514 -9.58 2.96 -19.32
CA VAL A 514 -9.49 3.22 -20.77
C VAL A 514 -10.88 3.30 -21.38
#